data_AF-A0A968QW45-F1
#
_entry.id   AF-A0A968QW45-F1
#
_cell.length_a   1.000
_cell.length_b   1.000
_cell.length_c   1.000
_cell.angle_alpha   90.00
_cell.angle_beta   90.00
_cell.angle_gamma   90.00
#
_symmetry.space_group_name_H-M   'P 1'
#
loop_
_entity.id
_entity.type
_entity.pdbx_description
1 polymer ?
#
loop_
_entity_poly.entity_id
_entity_poly.type
_entity_poly.pdbx_seq_one_letter_code
_entity_poly.pdbx_strand_id
1 'polypeptide(L)'
;MGEIITSGMNDEQKVKAVHDWVVKNVQYDTSLVRHSAYEGLYSKTTVCQGYALLMFRMLKDSGINGRIVSGGNHAWNLLYLCGNYYHLDATWDDPVPDVPNRVLYNYYNKSDSYMASIIHGLLRIIRQHRLLMWKACVQAVRHTRFPGILPVRIRSGYRALH
;
A
#
# COMPACT_ATOMS: atom_id res chain seq x y z
N MET A 1 5.30 -14.55 13.30
CA MET A 1 5.24 -14.71 11.83
C MET A 1 5.00 -16.13 11.37
N GLY A 2 5.69 -17.15 11.91
CA GLY A 2 5.49 -18.55 11.51
C GLY A 2 4.08 -19.12 11.75
N GLU A 3 3.29 -18.50 12.63
CA GLU A 3 1.86 -18.84 12.86
C GLU A 3 0.90 -18.18 11.86
N ILE A 4 1.34 -17.12 11.18
CA ILE A 4 0.51 -16.30 10.27
C ILE A 4 0.79 -16.68 8.83
N ILE A 5 2.06 -16.88 8.48
CA ILE A 5 2.53 -17.17 7.13
C ILE A 5 3.11 -18.58 7.11
N THR A 6 2.58 -19.43 6.23
CA THR A 6 3.07 -20.80 6.01
C THR A 6 3.76 -20.93 4.65
N SER A 7 4.60 -21.96 4.52
CA SER A 7 5.25 -22.29 3.25
C SER A 7 4.21 -22.63 2.18
N GLY A 8 4.36 -22.03 0.98
CA GLY A 8 3.45 -22.26 -0.15
C GLY A 8 2.34 -21.22 -0.30
N MET A 9 2.19 -20.28 0.64
CA MET A 9 1.29 -19.14 0.44
C MET A 9 1.78 -18.24 -0.70
N ASN A 10 0.87 -17.90 -1.62
CA ASN A 10 1.10 -16.86 -2.60
C ASN A 10 1.00 -15.45 -1.97
N ASP A 11 1.35 -14.42 -2.73
CA ASP A 11 1.40 -13.06 -2.20
C ASP A 11 0.04 -12.55 -1.70
N GLU A 12 -1.05 -12.86 -2.39
CA GLU A 12 -2.40 -12.48 -1.96
C GLU A 12 -2.81 -13.16 -0.65
N GLN A 13 -2.48 -14.45 -0.50
CA GLN A 13 -2.71 -15.22 0.72
C GLN A 13 -1.91 -14.65 1.90
N LYS A 14 -0.65 -14.27 1.67
CA LYS A 14 0.19 -13.63 2.70
C LYS A 14 -0.40 -12.29 3.14
N VAL A 15 -0.79 -11.46 2.17
CA VAL A 15 -1.40 -10.15 2.44
C VAL A 15 -2.67 -10.30 3.26
N LYS A 16 -3.53 -11.24 2.87
CA LYS A 16 -4.78 -11.54 3.59
C LYS A 16 -4.51 -12.04 5.01
N ALA A 17 -3.59 -12.97 5.18
CA ALA A 17 -3.27 -13.54 6.49
C ALA A 17 -2.75 -12.49 7.46
N VAL A 18 -1.86 -11.61 7.00
CA VAL A 18 -1.34 -10.49 7.80
C VAL A 18 -2.44 -9.47 8.11
N HIS A 19 -3.24 -9.09 7.12
CA HIS A 19 -4.38 -8.18 7.30
C HIS A 19 -5.34 -8.70 8.37
N ASP A 20 -5.83 -9.93 8.21
CA ASP A 20 -6.80 -10.52 9.13
C ASP A 20 -6.22 -10.65 10.53
N TRP A 21 -4.92 -10.97 10.65
CA TRP A 21 -4.27 -11.02 11.94
C TRP A 21 -4.22 -9.64 12.60
N VAL A 22 -3.82 -8.60 11.86
CA VAL A 22 -3.74 -7.23 12.42
C VAL A 22 -5.12 -6.75 12.86
N VAL A 23 -6.14 -6.86 12.00
CA VAL A 23 -7.51 -6.40 12.33
C VAL A 23 -8.09 -7.16 13.53
N LYS A 24 -7.77 -8.46 13.69
CA LYS A 24 -8.27 -9.24 14.84
C LYS A 24 -7.51 -9.00 16.15
N ASN A 25 -6.27 -8.53 16.09
CA ASN A 25 -5.36 -8.50 17.24
C ASN A 25 -4.99 -7.08 17.67
N VAL A 26 -5.43 -6.06 16.96
CA VAL A 26 -5.15 -4.67 17.28
C VAL A 26 -6.47 -3.92 17.31
N GLN A 27 -6.63 -3.05 18.30
CA GLN A 27 -7.80 -2.20 18.48
C GLN A 27 -7.46 -0.73 18.26
N TYR A 28 -8.32 -0.02 17.53
CA TYR A 28 -8.10 1.39 17.28
C TYR A 28 -8.03 2.20 18.59
N ASP A 29 -6.94 2.95 18.75
CA ASP A 29 -6.78 3.85 19.90
C ASP A 29 -7.60 5.13 19.71
N THR A 30 -8.80 5.17 20.28
CA THR A 30 -9.68 6.34 20.24
C THR A 30 -9.18 7.50 21.12
N SER A 31 -8.21 7.28 22.00
CA SER A 31 -7.55 8.36 22.77
C SER A 31 -6.49 9.11 21.96
N LEU A 32 -6.08 8.56 20.80
CA LEU A 32 -5.16 9.15 19.84
C LEU A 32 -3.75 9.42 20.40
N VAL A 33 -3.24 8.57 21.29
CA VAL A 33 -1.91 8.76 21.92
C VAL A 33 -0.87 7.71 21.51
N ARG A 34 -1.32 6.57 20.98
CA ARG A 34 -0.46 5.45 20.57
C ARG A 34 -0.28 5.45 19.05
N HIS A 35 0.94 5.58 18.56
CA HIS A 35 1.23 5.82 17.13
C HIS A 35 2.23 4.84 16.50
N SER A 36 2.79 3.91 17.29
CA SER A 36 3.87 3.04 16.84
C SER A 36 3.41 1.62 16.49
N ALA A 37 4.14 0.96 15.59
CA ALA A 37 3.95 -0.47 15.35
C ALA A 37 4.20 -1.32 16.60
N TYR A 38 5.08 -0.86 17.50
CA TYR A 38 5.35 -1.54 18.77
C TYR A 38 4.11 -1.55 19.66
N GLU A 39 3.40 -0.42 19.78
CA GLU A 39 2.16 -0.34 20.56
C GLU A 39 1.06 -1.21 19.95
N GLY A 40 0.93 -1.21 18.62
CA GLY A 40 0.02 -2.13 17.93
C GLY A 40 0.35 -3.60 18.21
N LEU A 41 1.64 -3.96 18.21
CA LEU A 41 2.07 -5.35 18.41
C LEU A 41 1.99 -5.79 19.88
N TYR A 42 2.48 -4.97 20.81
CA TYR A 42 2.65 -5.30 22.22
C TYR A 42 1.42 -4.94 23.04
N SER A 43 1.00 -3.67 22.98
CA SER A 43 -0.16 -3.16 23.72
C SER A 43 -1.49 -3.53 23.06
N LYS A 44 -1.47 -4.02 21.82
CA LYS A 44 -2.67 -4.39 21.03
C LYS A 44 -3.59 -3.21 20.71
N THR A 45 -3.05 -1.99 20.71
CA THR A 45 -3.82 -0.79 20.41
C THR A 45 -2.96 0.36 19.90
N THR A 46 -3.40 1.03 18.83
CA THR A 46 -2.70 2.15 18.20
C THR A 46 -3.64 2.92 17.25
N VAL A 47 -3.25 4.12 16.81
CA VAL A 47 -3.95 4.84 15.72
C VAL A 47 -3.49 4.37 14.33
N CYS A 48 -4.07 4.95 13.29
CA CYS A 48 -3.83 4.65 11.87
C CYS A 48 -2.34 4.54 11.49
N GLN A 49 -1.50 5.42 12.03
CA GLN A 49 -0.06 5.36 11.80
C GLN A 49 0.56 4.04 12.29
N GLY A 50 0.19 3.56 13.47
CA GLY A 50 0.73 2.30 14.01
C GLY A 50 0.19 1.08 13.26
N TYR A 51 -1.06 1.10 12.82
CA TYR A 51 -1.60 0.07 11.91
C TYR A 51 -0.79 0.01 10.62
N ALA A 52 -0.60 1.17 9.96
CA ALA A 52 0.14 1.26 8.71
C ALA A 52 1.60 0.80 8.87
N LEU A 53 2.26 1.16 9.97
CA LEU A 53 3.62 0.74 10.28
C LEU A 53 3.71 -0.78 10.57
N LEU A 54 2.77 -1.32 11.35
CA LEU A 54 2.73 -2.74 11.69
C LEU A 54 2.49 -3.59 10.45
N MET A 55 1.47 -3.27 9.65
CA MET A 55 1.18 -3.90 8.37
C MET A 55 2.39 -3.83 7.44
N PHE A 56 2.99 -2.65 7.27
CA PHE A 56 4.18 -2.49 6.43
C PHE A 56 5.32 -3.40 6.88
N ARG A 57 5.58 -3.46 8.19
CA ARG A 57 6.68 -4.29 8.70
C ARG A 57 6.42 -5.78 8.49
N MET A 58 5.23 -6.27 8.83
CA MET A 58 4.87 -7.68 8.69
C MET A 58 4.85 -8.14 7.23
N LEU A 59 4.37 -7.29 6.32
CA LEU A 59 4.34 -7.58 4.88
C LEU A 59 5.73 -7.53 4.25
N LYS A 60 6.55 -6.56 4.64
CA LYS A 60 7.95 -6.49 4.20
C LYS A 60 8.72 -7.73 4.63
N ASP A 61 8.54 -8.16 5.88
CA ASP A 61 9.19 -9.35 6.42
C ASP A 61 8.68 -10.66 5.75
N SER A 62 7.52 -10.64 5.08
CA SER A 62 7.00 -11.77 4.29
C SER A 62 7.33 -11.71 2.78
N GLY A 63 8.13 -10.73 2.38
CA GLY A 63 8.60 -10.53 1.00
C GLY A 63 7.66 -9.72 0.11
N ILE A 64 6.61 -9.10 0.69
CA ILE A 64 5.68 -8.26 -0.06
C ILE A 64 6.21 -6.82 -0.12
N ASN A 65 6.37 -6.32 -1.34
CA ASN A 65 6.75 -4.94 -1.56
C ASN A 65 5.57 -3.99 -1.37
N GLY A 66 5.83 -2.87 -0.72
CA GLY A 66 4.83 -1.83 -0.51
C GLY A 66 5.45 -0.60 0.12
N ARG A 67 4.59 0.34 0.51
CA ARG A 67 4.97 1.53 1.27
C ARG A 67 3.80 2.04 2.07
N ILE A 68 4.10 2.94 3.00
CA ILE A 68 3.09 3.70 3.72
C ILE A 68 2.78 4.95 2.88
N VAL A 69 1.50 5.27 2.78
CA VAL A 69 0.98 6.49 2.16
C VAL A 69 0.10 7.21 3.17
N SER A 70 0.06 8.53 3.08
CA SER A 70 -0.73 9.37 3.97
C SER A 70 -1.46 10.45 3.20
N GLY A 71 -2.67 10.79 3.63
CA GLY A 71 -3.49 11.85 3.06
C GLY A 71 -4.35 12.48 4.16
N GLY A 72 -4.31 13.82 4.26
CA GLY A 72 -4.92 14.52 5.39
C GLY A 72 -4.28 14.09 6.71
N ASN A 73 -5.09 13.62 7.64
CA ASN A 73 -4.69 13.09 8.95
C ASN A 73 -4.66 11.55 9.02
N HIS A 74 -4.71 10.86 7.88
CA HIS A 74 -4.80 9.40 7.81
C HIS A 74 -3.61 8.75 7.09
N ALA A 75 -3.23 7.55 7.52
CA ALA A 75 -2.12 6.78 6.96
C ALA A 75 -2.52 5.31 6.78
N TRP A 76 -2.12 4.71 5.66
CA TRP A 76 -2.42 3.32 5.30
C TRP A 76 -1.34 2.75 4.36
N ASN A 77 -1.52 1.54 3.81
CA ASN A 77 -0.54 0.86 2.98
C ASN A 77 -0.89 0.88 1.49
N LEU A 78 0.13 1.02 0.65
CA LEU A 78 0.05 0.75 -0.78
C LEU A 78 1.00 -0.40 -1.12
N LEU A 79 0.46 -1.51 -1.62
CA LEU A 79 1.17 -2.76 -1.88
C LEU A 79 1.34 -2.97 -3.38
N TYR A 80 2.46 -3.59 -3.79
CA TYR A 80 2.69 -3.99 -5.16
C TYR A 80 2.43 -5.49 -5.30
N LEU A 81 1.34 -5.85 -5.98
CA LEU A 81 0.86 -7.23 -6.14
C LEU A 81 0.57 -7.47 -7.61
N CYS A 82 1.01 -8.61 -8.17
CA CYS A 82 0.67 -9.02 -9.53
C CYS A 82 0.87 -7.92 -10.61
N GLY A 83 1.96 -7.15 -10.50
CA GLY A 83 2.28 -6.08 -11.46
C GLY A 83 1.59 -4.74 -11.21
N ASN A 84 0.67 -4.65 -10.25
CA ASN A 84 -0.17 -3.49 -9.98
C ASN A 84 -0.06 -3.02 -8.53
N TYR A 85 -0.46 -1.77 -8.28
CA TYR A 85 -0.52 -1.21 -6.93
C TYR A 85 -1.93 -1.24 -6.38
N TYR A 86 -2.06 -1.69 -5.13
CA TYR A 86 -3.34 -1.80 -4.42
C TYR A 86 -3.24 -1.11 -3.05
N HIS A 87 -4.29 -0.39 -2.70
CA HIS A 87 -4.44 0.21 -1.39
C HIS A 87 -5.00 -0.82 -0.40
N LEU A 88 -4.43 -0.83 0.80
CA LEU A 88 -4.89 -1.64 1.91
C LEU A 88 -4.89 -0.79 3.17
N ASP A 89 -6.03 -0.73 3.85
CA ASP A 89 -6.21 0.05 5.07
C ASP A 89 -6.82 -0.79 6.20
N ALA A 90 -5.94 -1.40 6.99
CA ALA A 90 -6.35 -2.21 8.13
C ALA A 90 -7.04 -1.39 9.23
N THR A 91 -6.85 -0.08 9.28
CA THR A 91 -7.47 0.78 10.31
C THR A 91 -8.96 0.96 10.02
N TRP A 92 -9.31 1.19 8.76
CA TRP A 92 -10.72 1.37 8.35
C TRP A 92 -11.45 0.05 8.12
N ASP A 93 -10.71 -1.06 8.04
CA ASP A 93 -11.25 -2.42 8.04
C ASP A 93 -11.41 -3.01 9.46
N ASP A 94 -10.94 -2.29 10.48
CA ASP A 94 -11.21 -2.56 11.91
C ASP A 94 -12.53 -1.89 12.34
N PRO A 95 -13.56 -2.65 12.77
CA PRO A 95 -14.80 -2.06 13.26
C PRO A 95 -14.55 -1.18 14.50
N VAL A 96 -15.20 -0.01 14.56
CA VAL A 96 -15.17 0.85 15.77
C VAL A 96 -16.60 1.04 16.29
N PRO A 97 -16.93 0.65 17.53
CA PRO A 97 -16.05 -0.04 18.50
C PRO A 97 -15.63 -1.44 18.01
N ASP A 98 -14.47 -1.91 18.48
CA ASP A 98 -13.93 -3.22 18.11
C ASP A 98 -14.96 -4.33 18.43
N VAL A 99 -15.10 -5.25 17.49
CA VAL A 99 -15.95 -6.43 17.62
C VAL A 99 -15.05 -7.66 17.53
N PRO A 100 -14.89 -8.42 18.62
CA PRO A 100 -13.98 -9.56 18.65
C PRO A 100 -14.16 -10.51 17.46
N ASN A 101 -13.06 -10.88 16.82
CA ASN A 101 -12.98 -11.76 15.65
C ASN A 101 -13.67 -11.25 14.37
N ARG A 102 -14.15 -10.00 14.32
CA ARG A 102 -14.74 -9.41 13.13
C ARG A 102 -13.68 -8.70 12.30
N VAL A 103 -13.62 -9.02 11.01
CA VAL A 103 -12.75 -8.37 10.04
C VAL A 103 -13.60 -7.84 8.90
N LEU A 104 -13.46 -6.56 8.56
CA LEU A 104 -14.06 -5.98 7.36
C LEU A 104 -13.05 -5.99 6.21
N TYR A 105 -13.53 -5.75 4.99
CA TYR A 105 -12.72 -5.73 3.76
C TYR A 105 -13.13 -4.58 2.83
N ASN A 106 -13.70 -3.53 3.42
CA ASN A 106 -14.18 -2.34 2.74
C ASN A 106 -13.02 -1.56 2.12
N TYR A 107 -11.81 -1.68 2.65
CA TYR A 107 -10.60 -1.00 2.18
C TYR A 107 -9.44 -1.95 1.84
N TYR A 108 -9.75 -3.25 1.71
CA TYR A 108 -8.83 -4.28 1.27
C TYR A 108 -8.63 -4.28 -0.25
N ASN A 109 -7.36 -4.22 -0.68
CA ASN A 109 -6.90 -4.25 -2.07
C ASN A 109 -7.68 -3.35 -3.04
N LYS A 110 -7.86 -2.08 -2.68
CA LYS A 110 -8.60 -1.09 -3.48
C LYS A 110 -7.74 -0.40 -4.53
N SER A 111 -8.38 0.03 -5.60
CA SER A 111 -7.73 0.83 -6.64
C SER A 111 -7.49 2.27 -6.19
N ASP A 112 -6.57 2.94 -6.89
CA ASP A 112 -6.38 4.39 -6.84
C ASP A 112 -7.73 5.15 -6.95
N SER A 113 -8.57 4.75 -7.90
CA SER A 113 -9.84 5.44 -8.19
C SER A 113 -10.85 5.33 -7.06
N TYR A 114 -10.95 4.15 -6.44
CA TYR A 114 -11.83 3.94 -5.29
C TYR A 114 -11.36 4.77 -4.10
N MET A 115 -10.07 4.71 -3.77
CA MET A 115 -9.55 5.47 -2.64
C MET A 115 -9.66 6.99 -2.89
N ALA A 116 -9.57 7.44 -4.14
CA ALA A 116 -9.72 8.84 -4.50
C ALA A 116 -11.15 9.37 -4.37
N SER A 117 -12.17 8.49 -4.50
CA SER A 117 -13.56 8.90 -4.23
C SER A 117 -13.87 9.05 -2.74
N ILE A 118 -13.06 8.45 -1.86
CA ILE A 118 -13.24 8.50 -0.41
C ILE A 118 -12.37 9.60 0.23
N ILE A 119 -11.10 9.71 -0.19
CA ILE A 119 -10.13 10.64 0.39
C ILE A 119 -9.99 11.87 -0.52
N HIS A 120 -10.59 12.97 -0.10
CA HIS A 120 -10.42 14.26 -0.77
C HIS A 120 -8.93 14.64 -0.86
N GLY A 121 -8.44 14.87 -2.08
CA GLY A 121 -7.04 15.23 -2.34
C GLY A 121 -6.09 14.06 -2.65
N LEU A 122 -6.55 12.81 -2.58
CA LEU A 122 -5.71 11.64 -2.90
C LEU A 122 -5.24 11.61 -4.36
N LEU A 123 -5.97 12.24 -5.28
CA LEU A 123 -5.54 12.41 -6.67
C LEU A 123 -4.15 13.06 -6.78
N ARG A 124 -3.77 13.93 -5.84
CA ARG A 124 -2.43 14.54 -5.82
C ARG A 124 -1.35 13.51 -5.49
N ILE A 125 -1.63 12.61 -4.55
CA ILE A 125 -0.73 11.52 -4.13
C ILE A 125 -0.60 10.48 -5.25
N ILE A 126 -1.72 10.07 -5.85
CA ILE A 126 -1.76 9.14 -6.99
C ILE A 126 -0.96 9.71 -8.18
N ARG A 127 -1.13 11.00 -8.50
CA ARG A 127 -0.38 11.67 -9.57
C ARG A 127 1.12 11.72 -9.28
N GLN A 128 1.51 12.09 -8.06
CA GLN A 128 2.92 12.13 -7.66
C GLN A 128 3.56 10.73 -7.72
N HIS A 129 2.83 9.69 -7.33
CA HIS A 129 3.29 8.32 -7.44
C HIS A 129 3.48 7.88 -8.89
N ARG A 130 2.49 8.09 -9.77
CA ARG A 130 2.62 7.76 -11.21
C ARG A 130 3.79 8.49 -11.84
N LEU A 131 4.05 9.73 -11.43
CA LEU A 131 5.21 10.50 -11.88
C LEU A 131 6.54 9.92 -11.38
N LEU A 132 6.63 9.52 -10.11
CA LEU A 132 7.84 8.87 -9.56
C LEU A 132 8.13 7.54 -10.24
N MET A 133 7.09 6.73 -10.49
CA MET A 133 7.21 5.47 -11.23
C MET A 133 7.65 5.70 -12.68
N TRP A 134 7.07 6.70 -13.35
CA TRP A 134 7.51 7.10 -14.69
C TRP A 134 8.98 7.51 -14.69
N LYS A 135 9.42 8.35 -13.75
CA LYS A 135 10.81 8.78 -13.62
C LYS A 135 11.75 7.59 -13.37
N ALA A 136 11.39 6.69 -12.46
CA ALA A 136 12.17 5.49 -12.17
C ALA A 136 12.27 4.55 -13.39
N CYS A 137 11.15 4.34 -14.10
CA CYS A 137 11.11 3.56 -15.35
C CYS A 137 12.01 4.19 -16.43
N VAL A 138 11.87 5.49 -16.68
CA VAL A 138 12.71 6.22 -17.65
C VAL A 138 14.19 6.14 -17.28
N GLN A 139 14.53 6.24 -16.00
CA GLN A 139 15.91 6.13 -15.54
C GLN A 139 16.46 4.70 -15.72
N ALA A 140 15.67 3.67 -15.39
CA ALA A 140 16.06 2.28 -15.61
C ALA A 140 16.34 1.99 -17.09
N VAL A 141 15.48 2.47 -18.02
CA VAL A 141 15.66 2.31 -19.47
C VAL A 141 16.90 3.06 -19.99
N ARG A 142 17.26 4.21 -19.40
CA ARG A 142 18.47 4.96 -19.77
C ARG A 142 19.77 4.28 -19.32
N HIS A 143 19.72 3.48 -18.26
CA HIS A 143 20.90 2.77 -17.73
C HIS A 143 21.03 1.34 -18.26
N THR A 144 19.97 0.75 -18.82
CA THR A 144 20.08 -0.48 -19.62
C THR A 144 20.63 -0.15 -21.01
N ARG A 145 21.96 -0.15 -21.16
CA ARG A 145 22.58 -0.32 -22.48
C ARG A 145 22.23 -1.72 -22.98
N PHE A 146 21.28 -1.82 -23.90
CA PHE A 146 21.14 -3.03 -24.72
C PHE A 146 22.33 -3.08 -25.68
N PRO A 147 23.24 -4.06 -25.58
CA PRO A 147 24.21 -4.28 -26.64
C PRO A 147 23.46 -4.82 -27.86
N GLY A 148 23.25 -3.99 -28.89
CA GLY A 148 22.92 -4.51 -30.22
C GLY A 148 21.69 -3.96 -30.96
N ILE A 149 21.01 -2.91 -30.50
CA ILE A 149 19.89 -2.32 -31.28
C ILE A 149 20.20 -0.84 -31.60
N LEU A 150 20.43 -0.56 -32.88
CA LEU A 150 20.56 0.80 -33.42
C LEU A 150 19.26 1.59 -33.16
N PRO A 151 19.33 2.87 -32.76
CA PRO A 151 18.14 3.65 -32.46
C PRO A 151 17.35 3.96 -33.74
N VAL A 152 16.08 3.55 -33.79
CA VAL A 152 15.12 4.03 -34.78
C VAL A 152 14.82 5.50 -34.51
N ARG A 153 15.11 6.35 -35.49
CA ARG A 153 14.92 7.80 -35.43
C ARG A 153 13.41 8.11 -35.47
N ILE A 154 12.81 8.46 -34.32
CA ILE A 154 11.44 8.97 -34.27
C ILE A 154 11.43 10.36 -34.92
N ARG A 155 10.84 10.48 -36.12
CA ARG A 155 10.55 11.79 -36.73
C ARG A 155 9.34 12.40 -36.02
N SER A 156 9.57 13.54 -35.36
CA SER A 156 8.52 14.44 -34.87
C SER A 156 7.71 14.97 -36.06
N GLY A 157 6.41 14.65 -36.07
CA GLY A 157 5.44 15.19 -37.02
C GLY A 157 4.27 15.82 -36.27
N TYR A 158 4.47 17.00 -35.68
CA TYR A 158 3.37 17.90 -35.32
C TYR A 158 3.14 18.84 -36.50
N ARG A 159 2.07 18.61 -37.27
CA ARG A 159 1.52 19.59 -38.22
C ARG A 159 0.48 20.43 -37.45
N ALA A 160 0.72 21.73 -37.36
CA ALA A 160 -0.29 22.69 -36.95
C ALA A 160 -1.29 22.84 -38.11
N LEU A 161 -2.59 22.81 -37.80
CA LEU A 161 -3.67 23.16 -38.71
C LEU A 161 -3.98 24.66 -38.54
N HIS A 162 -4.15 25.32 -39.69
CA HIS A 162 -4.66 26.69 -39.82
C HIS A 162 -6.16 26.75 -39.54
#